data_AF-A0AAU8JG16-F1
#
_entry.id   AF-A0AAU8JG16-F1
#
_cell.length_a   1.000
_cell.length_b   1.000
_cell.length_c   1.000
_cell.angle_alpha   90.00
_cell.angle_beta   90.00
_cell.angle_gamma   90.00
#
_symmetry.space_group_name_H-M   'P 1'
#
loop_
_entity.id
_entity.type
_entity.pdbx_description
1 polymer ?
#
loop_
_entity_poly.entity_id
_entity_poly.type
_entity_poly.pdbx_seq_one_letter_code
_entity_poly.pdbx_strand_id
1 'polypeptide(L)'
;MQQLSLFDQQNLNQITNVSSVPQRSPFRYPGGKTWLVPRIRQWLNSLPNVAQEFIEPFAGGGIVSLTVAFEKLANHVTMVELDDQVAAVWQTILSKDAEWLAEEIIKFEMTAEAVREILSNEPSSLQ
;
A
#
# COMPACT_ATOMS: atom_id res chain seq x y z
N MET A 1 -1.26 23.07 4.67
CA MET A 1 -0.05 23.13 5.51
C MET A 1 0.93 22.09 4.99
N GLN A 2 2.08 22.49 4.48
CA GLN A 2 3.18 21.56 4.21
C GLN A 2 3.86 21.27 5.55
N GLN A 3 3.76 20.03 6.03
CA GLN A 3 4.58 19.58 7.14
C GLN A 3 6.02 19.53 6.65
N LEU A 4 6.87 20.40 7.18
CA LEU A 4 8.31 20.37 6.92
C LEU A 4 8.85 19.03 7.41
N SER A 5 9.37 18.23 6.47
CA SER A 5 10.06 16.98 6.76
C SER A 5 11.38 17.31 7.45
N LEU A 6 11.42 17.14 8.77
CA LEU A 6 12.65 17.19 9.57
C LEU A 6 13.66 16.09 9.18
N PHE A 7 13.34 15.24 8.21
CA PHE A 7 14.08 14.02 7.86
C PHE A 7 14.60 14.02 6.41
N ASP A 8 14.64 15.16 5.72
CA ASP A 8 15.00 15.21 4.28
C ASP A 8 16.43 14.74 3.94
N GLN A 9 17.26 14.45 4.94
CA GLN A 9 18.54 13.78 4.74
C GLN A 9 18.68 12.55 5.66
N GLN A 10 17.82 11.55 5.48
CA GLN A 10 18.08 10.23 6.07
C GLN A 10 19.36 9.65 5.47
N ASN A 11 20.34 9.35 6.33
CA ASN A 11 21.53 8.61 5.94
C ASN A 11 21.12 7.18 5.57
N LEU A 12 21.01 6.89 4.27
CA LEU A 12 20.60 5.58 3.75
C LEU A 12 21.60 4.45 4.00
N ASN A 13 22.76 4.76 4.60
CA ASN A 13 23.71 3.75 5.08
C ASN A 13 23.31 3.19 6.45
N GLN A 14 22.28 3.74 7.09
CA GLN A 14 21.72 3.21 8.34
C GLN A 14 20.49 2.35 8.08
N ILE A 15 20.24 1.40 8.98
CA ILE A 15 19.04 0.57 8.95
C ILE A 15 17.83 1.48 9.16
N THR A 16 16.86 1.42 8.25
CA THR A 16 15.62 2.17 8.37
C THR A 16 14.81 1.68 9.55
N ASN A 17 14.55 2.57 10.50
CA ASN A 17 13.53 2.33 11.51
C ASN A 17 12.15 2.37 10.83
N VAL A 18 11.55 1.20 10.58
CA VAL A 18 10.27 1.11 9.86
C VAL A 18 9.13 1.84 10.57
N SER A 19 9.19 2.05 11.89
CA SER A 19 8.15 2.78 12.64
C SER A 19 8.18 4.29 12.42
N SER A 20 9.30 4.85 11.92
CA SER A 20 9.39 6.27 11.58
C SER A 20 8.91 6.59 10.15
N VAL A 21 8.54 5.55 9.37
CA VAL A 21 7.97 5.70 8.04
C VAL A 21 6.44 5.72 8.14
N PRO A 22 5.73 6.60 7.42
CA PRO A 22 4.27 6.55 7.33
C PRO A 22 3.76 5.18 6.87
N GLN A 23 2.90 4.53 7.65
CA GLN A 23 2.29 3.25 7.29
C GLN A 23 1.04 3.50 6.44
N ARG A 24 1.13 3.22 5.14
CA ARG A 24 0.02 3.45 4.19
C ARG A 24 -0.75 2.18 3.82
N SER A 25 -0.15 1.00 3.98
CA SER A 25 -0.85 -0.27 3.74
C SER A 25 -1.93 -0.51 4.80
N PRO A 26 -3.16 -0.89 4.42
CA PRO A 26 -4.23 -1.17 5.38
C PRO A 26 -4.10 -2.53 6.07
N PHE A 27 -3.34 -3.48 5.49
CA PHE A 27 -3.11 -4.80 6.09
C PHE A 27 -1.63 -5.16 6.21
N ARG A 28 -1.35 -6.09 7.13
CA ARG A 28 -0.03 -6.71 7.26
C ARG A 28 0.15 -7.72 6.14
N TYR A 29 1.28 -7.63 5.45
CA TYR A 29 1.62 -8.55 4.36
C TYR A 29 3.06 -9.05 4.51
N PRO A 30 3.34 -10.35 4.25
CA PRO A 30 4.70 -10.89 4.28
C PRO A 30 5.66 -10.11 3.38
N GLY A 31 6.92 -9.97 3.80
CA GLY A 31 7.93 -9.24 3.02
C GLY A 31 7.78 -7.71 3.07
N GLY A 32 7.20 -7.16 4.14
CA GLY A 32 6.96 -5.73 4.33
C GLY A 32 8.11 -4.82 3.88
N LYS A 33 7.89 -4.09 2.78
CA LYS A 33 8.90 -3.24 2.10
C LYS A 33 9.00 -1.82 2.67
N THR A 34 8.43 -1.57 3.85
CA THR A 34 8.44 -0.25 4.49
C THR A 34 9.85 0.30 4.67
N TRP A 35 10.82 -0.57 4.93
CA TRP A 35 12.24 -0.20 5.06
C TRP A 35 12.84 0.37 3.76
N LEU A 36 12.25 0.06 2.59
CA LEU A 36 12.74 0.50 1.29
C LEU A 36 12.27 1.91 0.93
N VAL A 37 11.22 2.41 1.60
CA VAL A 37 10.57 3.70 1.28
C VAL A 37 11.56 4.87 1.23
N PRO A 38 12.48 5.08 2.20
CA PRO A 38 13.43 6.19 2.12
C PRO A 38 14.32 6.15 0.88
N ARG A 39 14.71 4.95 0.44
CA ARG A 39 15.55 4.77 -0.75
C ARG A 39 14.76 5.05 -2.04
N ILE A 40 13.49 4.64 -2.11
CA ILE A 40 12.62 4.95 -3.25
C ILE A 40 12.40 6.46 -3.37
N ARG A 41 12.13 7.14 -2.24
CA ARG A 41 12.01 8.61 -2.21
C ARG A 41 13.27 9.29 -2.75
N GLN A 42 14.44 8.90 -2.26
CA GLN A 42 15.70 9.49 -2.71
C GLN A 42 15.91 9.25 -4.21
N TRP A 43 15.69 8.02 -4.68
CA TRP A 43 15.89 7.66 -6.08
C TRP A 43 14.96 8.45 -7.00
N LEU A 44 13.66 8.52 -6.71
CA LEU A 44 12.71 9.25 -7.55
C LEU A 44 12.97 10.76 -7.52
N ASN A 45 13.33 11.32 -6.36
CA ASN A 45 13.71 12.73 -6.25
C ASN A 45 15.05 13.07 -6.92
N SER A 46 15.91 12.09 -7.20
CA SER A 46 17.16 12.31 -7.94
C SER A 46 16.97 12.40 -9.45
N LEU A 47 15.79 12.05 -9.95
CA LEU A 47 15.47 12.17 -11.38
C LEU A 47 15.36 13.65 -11.76
N PRO A 48 15.80 14.05 -12.96
CA PRO A 48 15.74 15.44 -13.40
C PRO A 48 14.29 15.95 -13.59
N ASN A 49 13.35 15.03 -13.78
CA ASN A 49 11.92 15.30 -13.93
C ASN A 49 11.13 14.24 -13.16
N VAL A 50 9.89 14.57 -12.79
CA VAL A 50 8.95 13.61 -12.19
C VAL A 50 8.75 12.43 -13.14
N ALA A 51 8.80 11.21 -12.60
CA ALA A 51 8.59 9.99 -13.37
C ALA A 51 7.18 9.98 -13.98
N GLN A 52 7.05 9.63 -15.26
CA GLN A 52 5.74 9.51 -15.89
C GLN A 52 4.97 8.30 -15.36
N GLU A 53 5.67 7.19 -15.16
CA GLU A 53 5.11 5.91 -14.73
C GLU A 53 6.02 5.30 -13.67
N PHE A 54 5.43 4.80 -12.58
CA PHE A 54 6.09 3.94 -11.61
C PHE A 54 5.39 2.60 -11.57
N ILE A 55 6.12 1.52 -11.83
CA ILE A 55 5.59 0.16 -11.85
C ILE A 55 6.16 -0.62 -10.67
N GLU A 56 5.31 -1.21 -9.84
CA GLU A 56 5.69 -2.15 -8.79
C GLU A 56 5.25 -3.57 -9.17
N PRO A 57 6.16 -4.42 -9.69
CA PRO A 57 5.82 -5.75 -10.19
C PRO A 57 5.31 -6.74 -9.12
N PHE A 58 5.60 -6.46 -7.84
CA PHE A 58 5.29 -7.31 -6.70
C PHE A 58 4.73 -6.45 -5.57
N ALA A 59 3.49 -5.98 -5.74
CA ALA A 59 2.87 -5.03 -4.84
C ALA A 59 2.75 -5.58 -3.42
N GLY A 60 2.18 -6.77 -3.23
CA GLY A 60 1.86 -7.34 -1.92
C GLY A 60 1.06 -6.35 -1.08
N GLY A 61 1.66 -5.84 0.01
CA GLY A 61 1.08 -4.77 0.84
C GLY A 61 1.10 -3.36 0.21
N GLY A 62 1.61 -3.17 -1.01
CA GLY A 62 1.48 -1.92 -1.78
C GLY A 62 2.18 -0.68 -1.21
N ILE A 63 2.93 -0.80 -0.11
CA ILE A 63 3.50 0.35 0.63
C ILE A 63 4.37 1.27 -0.24
N VAL A 64 5.08 0.73 -1.24
CA VAL A 64 5.93 1.52 -2.13
C VAL A 64 5.06 2.30 -3.11
N SER A 65 4.20 1.64 -3.88
CA SER A 65 3.26 2.29 -4.81
C SER A 65 2.37 3.32 -4.13
N LEU A 66 1.80 2.99 -2.97
CA LEU A 66 1.03 3.94 -2.18
C LEU A 66 1.89 5.15 -1.80
N THR A 67 3.14 4.92 -1.37
CA THR A 67 4.03 6.04 -1.05
C THR A 67 4.29 6.94 -2.25
N VAL A 68 4.61 6.36 -3.40
CA VAL A 68 4.82 7.10 -4.65
C VAL A 68 3.57 7.92 -5.02
N ALA A 69 2.38 7.33 -4.93
CA ALA A 69 1.12 8.00 -5.25
C ALA A 69 0.80 9.13 -4.27
N PHE A 70 0.81 8.87 -2.96
CA PHE A 70 0.48 9.85 -1.92
C PHE A 70 1.45 11.04 -1.89
N GLU A 71 2.73 10.81 -2.22
CA GLU A 71 3.76 11.85 -2.27
C GLU A 71 3.95 12.46 -3.67
N LYS A 72 3.16 12.03 -4.66
CA LYS A 72 3.21 12.51 -6.04
C LYS A 72 4.62 12.40 -6.65
N LEU A 73 5.31 11.29 -6.39
CA LEU A 73 6.66 11.03 -6.89
C LEU A 73 6.67 10.48 -8.33
N ALA A 74 5.49 10.13 -8.86
CA ALA A 74 5.26 9.79 -10.26
C ALA A 74 3.86 10.29 -10.70
N ASN A 75 3.66 10.50 -12.00
CA ASN A 75 2.38 10.92 -12.56
C ASN A 75 1.35 9.78 -12.56
N HIS A 76 1.80 8.56 -12.79
CA HIS A 76 0.97 7.35 -12.76
C HIS A 76 1.71 6.22 -12.04
N VAL A 77 0.94 5.36 -11.37
CA VAL A 77 1.43 4.24 -10.57
C VAL A 77 0.69 2.98 -10.98
N THR A 78 1.43 2.00 -11.46
CA THR A 78 0.92 0.66 -11.78
C THR A 78 1.35 -0.32 -10.70
N MET A 79 0.37 -0.90 -10.00
CA MET A 79 0.58 -1.99 -9.05
C MET A 79 0.31 -3.32 -9.76
N VAL A 80 1.26 -4.26 -9.67
CA VAL A 80 1.10 -5.62 -10.18
C VAL A 80 1.15 -6.60 -9.02
N GLU A 81 0.19 -7.51 -9.00
CA GLU A 81 0.11 -8.61 -8.03
C GLU A 81 -0.38 -9.86 -8.75
N LEU A 82 0.24 -11.01 -8.43
CA LEU A 82 -0.08 -12.29 -9.06
C LEU A 82 -1.21 -13.01 -8.31
N ASP A 83 -1.29 -12.83 -6.99
CA ASP A 83 -2.36 -13.44 -6.19
C ASP A 83 -3.68 -12.70 -6.43
N ASP A 84 -4.64 -13.38 -7.06
CA ASP A 84 -5.94 -12.81 -7.43
C ASP A 84 -6.72 -12.29 -6.21
N GLN A 85 -6.58 -12.91 -5.04
CA GLN A 85 -7.28 -12.46 -3.83
C GLN A 85 -6.67 -11.16 -3.30
N VAL A 86 -5.34 -11.03 -3.33
CA VAL A 86 -4.66 -9.79 -2.94
C VAL A 86 -4.94 -8.69 -3.96
N ALA A 87 -4.92 -9.02 -5.25
CA ALA A 87 -5.27 -8.09 -6.33
C ALA A 87 -6.72 -7.58 -6.18
N ALA A 88 -7.67 -8.46 -5.88
CA ALA A 88 -9.07 -8.10 -5.64
C ALA A 88 -9.22 -7.09 -4.49
N VAL A 89 -8.45 -7.24 -3.41
CA VAL A 89 -8.44 -6.26 -2.30
C VAL A 89 -8.00 -4.88 -2.80
N TRP A 90 -6.91 -4.80 -3.56
CA TRP A 90 -6.45 -3.51 -4.11
C TRP A 90 -7.42 -2.90 -5.11
N GLN A 91 -8.00 -3.71 -6.00
CA GLN A 91 -9.02 -3.26 -6.94
C GLN A 91 -10.23 -2.70 -6.19
N THR A 92 -10.67 -3.36 -5.13
CA THR A 92 -11.80 -2.91 -4.29
C THR A 92 -11.46 -1.57 -3.62
N ILE A 93 -10.33 -1.49 -2.92
CA ILE A 93 -9.89 -0.30 -2.17
C ILE A 93 -9.67 0.91 -3.08
N LEU A 94 -9.20 0.72 -4.31
CA LEU A 94 -8.90 1.79 -5.26
C LEU A 94 -10.08 2.12 -6.19
N SER A 95 -11.23 1.45 -6.03
CA SER A 95 -12.44 1.68 -6.81
C SER A 95 -13.51 2.42 -6.00
N LYS A 96 -14.70 2.58 -6.61
CA LYS A 96 -15.90 3.09 -5.95
C LYS A 96 -16.43 2.19 -4.82
N ASP A 97 -15.99 0.92 -4.78
CA ASP A 97 -16.45 -0.06 -3.78
C ASP A 97 -15.69 0.06 -2.44
N ALA A 98 -14.73 0.98 -2.35
CA ALA A 98 -13.97 1.25 -1.13
C ALA A 98 -14.85 1.66 0.06
N GLU A 99 -15.92 2.43 -0.20
CA GLU A 99 -16.88 2.84 0.84
C GLU A 99 -17.66 1.65 1.37
N TRP A 100 -18.14 0.77 0.49
CA TRP A 100 -18.80 -0.47 0.87
C TRP A 100 -17.89 -1.34 1.74
N LEU A 101 -16.63 -1.56 1.31
CA LEU A 101 -15.68 -2.35 2.08
C LEU A 101 -15.44 -1.75 3.47
N ALA A 102 -15.29 -0.42 3.56
CA ALA A 102 -15.09 0.26 4.84
C ALA A 102 -16.31 0.11 5.76
N GLU A 103 -17.53 0.21 5.21
CA GLU A 103 -18.76 -0.02 5.97
C GLU A 103 -18.88 -1.46 6.48
N GLU A 104 -18.58 -2.45 5.65
CA GLU A 104 -18.60 -3.86 6.05
C GLU A 104 -17.61 -4.13 7.19
N ILE A 105 -16.40 -3.57 7.11
CA ILE A 105 -15.40 -3.68 8.19
C ILE A 105 -15.91 -3.05 9.49
N ILE A 106 -16.58 -1.89 9.43
CA ILE A 106 -17.11 -1.20 10.61
C ILE A 106 -18.27 -1.96 11.24
N LYS A 107 -19.14 -2.57 10.42
CA LYS A 107 -20.32 -3.33 10.87
C LYS A 107 -19.95 -4.74 11.35
N PHE A 108 -18.78 -5.26 10.98
CA PHE A 108 -18.38 -6.62 11.29
C PHE A 108 -18.17 -6.84 12.80
N GLU A 109 -18.94 -7.76 13.39
CA GLU A 109 -18.74 -8.20 14.76
C GLU A 109 -17.59 -9.22 14.83
N MET A 110 -16.48 -8.85 15.47
CA MET A 110 -15.29 -9.70 15.62
C MET A 110 -15.52 -10.84 16.65
N THR A 111 -16.36 -11.80 16.29
CA THR A 111 -16.60 -13.05 17.03
C THR A 111 -16.07 -14.26 16.27
N ALA A 112 -15.76 -15.35 16.98
CA ALA A 112 -15.25 -16.57 16.33
C ALA A 112 -16.32 -17.20 15.41
N GLU A 113 -17.59 -17.06 15.78
CA GLU A 113 -18.76 -17.51 15.03
C GLU A 113 -18.87 -16.76 13.70
N ALA A 114 -18.88 -15.43 13.72
CA ALA A 114 -18.98 -14.60 12.51
C ALA A 114 -17.81 -14.82 11.55
N VAL A 115 -16.59 -14.97 12.08
CA VAL A 115 -15.41 -15.30 11.25
C VAL A 115 -15.57 -16.67 10.58
N ARG A 116 -16.00 -17.69 11.33
CA ARG A 116 -16.22 -19.04 10.77
C ARG A 116 -17.30 -19.05 9.70
N GLU A 117 -18.37 -18.28 9.89
CA GLU A 117 -19.44 -18.14 8.91
C GLU A 117 -18.91 -17.53 7.60
N ILE A 118 -18.17 -16.41 7.66
CA ILE A 118 -17.58 -15.79 6.47
C ILE A 118 -16.62 -16.76 5.75
N LEU A 119 -15.73 -17.42 6.50
CA LEU A 119 -14.75 -18.34 5.93
C LEU A 119 -15.37 -19.63 5.36
N SER A 120 -16.63 -19.94 5.70
CA SER A 120 -17.34 -21.08 5.14
C SER A 120 -17.92 -20.82 3.75
N ASN A 121 -18.05 -19.55 3.36
CA ASN A 121 -18.51 -19.17 2.03
C ASN A 121 -17.37 -19.25 1.01
N GLU A 122 -17.66 -19.70 -0.20
CA GLU A 122 -16.69 -19.63 -1.29
C GLU A 122 -16.57 -18.17 -1.77
N PRO A 123 -15.34 -17.63 -1.86
CA PRO A 123 -15.15 -16.29 -2.40
C PRO A 123 -15.55 -16.28 -3.88
N SER A 124 -16.46 -15.37 -4.25
CA SER A 124 -16.68 -15.05 -5.66
C SER A 124 -15.48 -14.24 -6.15
N SER A 125 -14.49 -14.91 -6.73
CA SER A 125 -13.37 -14.22 -7.38
C SER A 125 -13.89 -13.29 -8.48
N LEU A 126 -13.28 -12.10 -8.59
CA LEU A 126 -13.50 -11.21 -9.74
C LEU A 126 -13.11 -11.98 -11.02
N GLN A 127 -14.08 -12.17 -11.93
CA GLN A 127 -13.83 -12.68 -13.27
C GLN A 127 -13.25 -11.60 -14.18
#